data_AF-A0A852W0Q4-F1
#
_entry.id   AF-A0A852W0Q4-F1
#
_cell.length_a   1.000
_cell.length_b   1.000
_cell.length_c   1.000
_cell.angle_alpha   90.00
_cell.angle_beta   90.00
_cell.angle_gamma   90.00
#
_symmetry.space_group_name_H-M   'P 1'
#
loop_
_entity.id
_entity.type
_entity.pdbx_description
1 polymer ?
#
loop_
_entity_poly.entity_id
_entity_poly.type
_entity_poly.pdbx_seq_one_letter_code
_entity_poly.pdbx_strand_id
1 'polypeptide(L)'
;MLITFSFTRLAVQVRRWFEIGADATMERGARVELLLLDPQPHRGSESAGQRLVVDRPFWRADLFDRMDRPGEWAAAHVHPSFDGVEPGDRVFSEALTADPWGWLEEQLRRPADRMREAGLDPADADGDLEDLRAAVGLIVEAARRFGPEQSLTRDDDARLTRDAAERVRRLVALIPAEVPYDREYLRPWLEARP
;
A
#
# COMPACT_ATOMS: atom_id res chain seq x y z
N MET A 1 -0.87 3.57 9.82
CA MET A 1 0.49 3.18 10.22
C MET A 1 1.17 2.80 8.94
N LEU A 2 2.30 3.43 8.73
CA LEU A 2 3.03 3.42 7.50
C LEU A 2 4.49 3.32 7.85
N ILE A 3 5.19 2.46 7.13
CA ILE A 3 6.63 2.26 7.20
C ILE A 3 7.15 2.48 5.79
N THR A 4 8.19 3.30 5.65
CA THR A 4 8.86 3.49 4.37
C THR A 4 10.28 2.97 4.48
N PHE A 5 10.64 2.06 3.58
CA PHE A 5 12.02 1.67 3.32
C PHE A 5 12.50 2.56 2.18
N SER A 6 13.37 3.52 2.48
CA SER A 6 13.88 4.45 1.46
C SER A 6 15.34 4.15 1.15
N PHE A 7 15.64 4.13 -0.13
CA PHE A 7 16.97 4.06 -0.72
C PHE A 7 17.28 5.43 -1.35
N THR A 8 18.25 5.52 -2.27
CA THR A 8 18.67 6.80 -2.86
C THR A 8 17.67 7.35 -3.88
N ARG A 9 17.15 6.46 -4.72
CA ARG A 9 16.30 6.63 -5.89
C ARG A 9 15.00 5.83 -5.80
N LEU A 10 14.90 4.81 -4.93
CA LEU A 10 13.71 4.00 -4.73
C LEU A 10 13.19 4.09 -3.30
N ALA A 11 11.89 3.87 -3.14
CA ALA A 11 11.30 3.56 -1.85
C ALA A 11 10.26 2.45 -1.95
N VAL A 12 10.08 1.74 -0.83
CA VAL A 12 8.95 0.84 -0.63
C VAL A 12 8.13 1.34 0.55
N GLN A 13 6.87 1.70 0.30
CA GLN A 13 5.91 2.03 1.36
C GLN A 13 5.10 0.80 1.71
N VAL A 14 5.02 0.51 3.00
CA VAL A 14 4.20 -0.56 3.57
C VAL A 14 3.22 0.05 4.56
N ARG A 15 1.93 -0.15 4.32
CA ARG A 15 0.87 0.55 5.05
C ARG A 15 -0.23 -0.42 5.48
N ARG A 16 -0.63 -0.36 6.76
CA ARG A 16 -1.89 -0.96 7.21
C ARG A 16 -3.04 -0.22 6.54
N TRP A 17 -3.93 -0.98 5.92
CA TRP A 17 -5.04 -0.48 5.15
C TRP A 17 -6.37 -0.98 5.69
N PHE A 18 -7.35 -0.10 5.61
CA PHE A 18 -8.76 -0.34 5.84
C PHE A 18 -9.53 0.50 4.82
N GLU A 19 -10.55 -0.09 4.21
CA GLU A 19 -11.48 0.57 3.31
C GLU A 19 -12.87 -0.08 3.30
N ILE A 20 -13.82 0.63 2.69
CA ILE A 20 -15.17 0.14 2.43
C ILE A 20 -15.52 0.39 0.96
N GLY A 21 -16.04 -0.62 0.27
CA GLY A 21 -16.48 -0.54 -1.12
C GLY A 21 -17.84 0.15 -1.27
N ALA A 22 -18.19 0.49 -2.51
CA ALA A 22 -19.50 1.07 -2.83
C ALA A 22 -20.67 0.10 -2.55
N ASP A 23 -20.39 -1.20 -2.49
CA ASP A 23 -21.31 -2.27 -2.09
C ASP A 23 -21.34 -2.49 -0.56
N ALA A 24 -20.74 -1.58 0.21
CA ALA A 24 -20.56 -1.65 1.66
C ALA A 24 -19.67 -2.80 2.17
N THR A 25 -18.97 -3.52 1.28
CA THR A 25 -17.98 -4.53 1.70
C THR A 25 -16.82 -3.84 2.39
N MET A 26 -16.50 -4.26 3.62
CA MET A 26 -15.30 -3.80 4.32
C MET A 26 -14.09 -4.68 3.99
N GLU A 27 -12.97 -4.04 3.72
CA GLU A 27 -11.71 -4.67 3.35
C GLU A 27 -10.59 -4.16 4.24
N ARG A 28 -9.62 -5.03 4.51
CA ARG A 28 -8.45 -4.69 5.32
C ARG A 28 -7.23 -5.46 4.85
N GLY A 29 -6.04 -4.95 5.15
CA GLY A 29 -4.81 -5.67 4.84
C GLY A 29 -3.59 -4.76 4.74
N ALA A 30 -2.62 -5.19 3.94
CA ALA A 30 -1.39 -4.46 3.72
C ALA A 30 -1.34 -3.91 2.30
N ARG A 31 -1.08 -2.61 2.18
CA ARG A 31 -0.75 -1.95 0.91
C ARG A 31 0.76 -1.82 0.82
N VAL A 32 1.33 -2.26 -0.30
CA VAL A 32 2.76 -2.16 -0.59
C VAL A 32 2.95 -1.41 -1.90
N GLU A 33 3.69 -0.30 -1.88
CA GLU A 33 3.92 0.55 -3.05
C GLU A 33 5.42 0.66 -3.32
N LEU A 34 5.82 0.49 -4.58
CA LEU A 34 7.15 0.85 -5.07
C LEU A 34 7.09 2.26 -5.66
N LEU A 35 8.05 3.10 -5.25
CA LEU A 35 8.11 4.49 -5.66
C LEU A 35 9.49 4.83 -6.22
N LEU A 36 9.51 5.62 -7.27
CA LEU A 36 10.70 6.29 -7.77
C LEU A 36 10.82 7.63 -7.05
N LEU A 37 11.96 7.89 -6.43
CA LEU A 37 12.22 9.13 -5.72
C LEU A 37 12.88 10.12 -6.68
N ASP A 38 12.63 11.41 -6.52
CA ASP A 38 13.36 12.43 -7.27
C ASP A 38 14.50 13.04 -6.44
N PRO A 39 15.68 13.30 -7.05
CA PRO A 39 16.76 13.96 -6.34
C PRO A 39 16.29 15.33 -5.86
N GLN A 40 16.56 15.64 -4.60
CA GLN A 40 16.19 16.93 -4.02
C GLN A 40 17.41 17.86 -4.02
N PRO A 41 17.22 19.17 -4.28
CA PRO A 41 18.29 20.14 -4.12
C PRO A 41 18.87 20.08 -2.71
N HIS A 42 20.21 20.11 -2.61
CA HIS A 42 20.88 20.20 -1.32
C HIS A 42 20.44 21.46 -0.57
N ARG A 43 20.22 21.34 0.74
CA ARG A 43 19.85 22.46 1.59
C ARG A 43 20.75 22.55 2.81
N GLY A 44 21.08 23.77 3.19
CA GLY A 44 21.88 24.06 4.37
C GLY A 44 23.35 23.72 4.17
N SER A 45 23.98 23.25 5.25
CA SER A 45 25.36 22.77 5.25
C SER A 45 25.42 21.26 5.01
N GLU A 46 26.63 20.72 4.90
CA GLU A 46 26.87 19.27 4.72
C GLU A 46 26.28 18.38 5.81
N SER A 47 26.04 18.91 7.02
CA SER A 47 25.41 18.17 8.12
C SER A 47 23.90 18.39 8.23
N ALA A 48 23.31 19.21 7.38
CA ALA A 48 21.89 19.51 7.43
C ALA A 48 21.05 18.30 7.02
N GLY A 49 19.92 18.10 7.69
CA GLY A 49 18.94 17.10 7.28
C GLY A 49 18.40 17.43 5.90
N GLN A 50 18.57 16.54 4.93
CA GLN A 50 18.12 16.77 3.56
C GLN A 50 16.63 16.47 3.39
N ARG A 51 16.02 17.02 2.33
CA ARG A 51 14.63 16.74 2.01
C ARG A 51 14.55 15.38 1.32
N LEU A 52 13.56 14.58 1.69
CA LEU A 52 13.16 13.36 0.99
C LEU A 52 11.68 13.52 0.63
N VAL A 53 11.33 13.24 -0.62
CA VAL A 53 9.95 13.27 -1.11
C VAL A 53 9.63 11.91 -1.68
N VAL A 54 8.53 11.31 -1.20
CA VAL A 54 8.08 9.97 -1.56
C VAL A 54 6.68 10.12 -2.14
N ASP A 55 6.60 10.35 -3.45
CA ASP A 55 5.38 10.84 -4.12
C ASP A 55 5.08 10.23 -5.51
N ARG A 56 6.03 9.53 -6.14
CA ARG A 56 5.84 8.93 -7.48
C ARG A 56 5.76 7.40 -7.41
N PRO A 57 4.59 6.83 -7.06
CA PRO A 57 4.39 5.39 -7.15
C PRO A 57 4.39 4.95 -8.61
N PHE A 58 4.94 3.77 -8.87
CA PHE A 58 4.87 3.15 -10.21
C PHE A 58 4.30 1.74 -10.17
N TRP A 59 4.18 1.14 -8.98
CA TRP A 59 3.64 -0.18 -8.78
C TRP A 59 3.04 -0.30 -7.38
N ARG A 60 1.93 -1.01 -7.25
CA ARG A 60 1.27 -1.24 -5.96
C ARG A 60 0.66 -2.63 -5.87
N ALA A 61 0.87 -3.31 -4.75
CA ALA A 61 0.10 -4.47 -4.37
C ALA A 61 -0.78 -4.16 -3.16
N ASP A 62 -2.05 -4.51 -3.28
CA ASP A 62 -3.03 -4.43 -2.22
C ASP A 62 -3.34 -5.86 -1.77
N LEU A 63 -2.65 -6.30 -0.71
CA LEU A 63 -2.79 -7.63 -0.10
C LEU A 63 -3.93 -7.56 0.92
N PHE A 64 -5.13 -7.42 0.39
CA PHE A 64 -6.36 -7.23 1.16
C PHE A 64 -7.18 -8.50 1.21
N ASP A 65 -8.00 -8.55 2.24
CA ASP A 65 -9.03 -9.55 2.39
C ASP A 65 -10.34 -8.88 2.75
N ARG A 66 -11.44 -9.55 2.42
CA ARG A 66 -12.77 -9.06 2.74
C ARG A 66 -13.15 -9.51 4.15
N MET A 67 -13.71 -8.59 4.93
CA MET A 67 -14.10 -8.89 6.31
C MET A 67 -15.31 -9.85 6.41
N ASP A 68 -16.12 -9.94 5.35
CA ASP A 68 -17.25 -10.87 5.25
C ASP A 68 -16.84 -12.30 4.84
N ARG A 69 -15.64 -12.45 4.26
CA ARG A 69 -15.09 -13.71 3.76
C ARG A 69 -13.59 -13.84 4.10
N PRO A 70 -13.25 -13.88 5.40
CA PRO A 70 -11.86 -13.89 5.85
C PRO A 70 -11.14 -15.18 5.44
N GLY A 71 -9.89 -15.05 5.01
CA GLY A 71 -9.00 -16.10 4.55
C GLY A 71 -9.04 -16.35 3.03
N GLU A 72 -9.97 -15.75 2.30
CA GLU A 72 -10.11 -15.97 0.85
C GLU A 72 -9.19 -15.08 0.00
N TRP A 73 -8.71 -13.95 0.56
CA TRP A 73 -7.94 -12.94 -0.18
C TRP A 73 -8.66 -12.41 -1.41
N ALA A 74 -10.00 -12.42 -1.38
CA ALA A 74 -10.85 -12.11 -2.52
C ALA A 74 -10.76 -10.63 -2.97
N ALA A 75 -10.11 -9.78 -2.17
CA ALA A 75 -9.82 -8.39 -2.48
C ALA A 75 -8.35 -8.15 -2.88
N ALA A 76 -7.50 -9.18 -2.87
CA ALA A 76 -6.09 -9.03 -3.21
C ALA A 76 -5.88 -8.76 -4.70
N HIS A 77 -5.14 -7.70 -5.02
CA HIS A 77 -4.86 -7.31 -6.40
C HIS A 77 -3.56 -6.51 -6.51
N VAL A 78 -3.11 -6.30 -7.74
CA VAL A 78 -1.95 -5.47 -8.07
C VAL A 78 -2.31 -4.41 -9.10
N HIS A 79 -1.70 -3.24 -8.96
CA HIS A 79 -1.66 -2.19 -9.96
C HIS A 79 -0.25 -2.15 -10.54
N PRO A 80 -0.03 -2.63 -11.77
CA PRO A 80 1.30 -2.73 -12.36
C PRO A 80 1.83 -1.38 -12.88
N SER A 81 0.99 -0.36 -12.95
CA SER A 81 1.33 0.98 -13.44
C SER A 81 0.46 2.06 -12.79
N PHE A 82 0.88 3.31 -12.95
CA PHE A 82 0.21 4.52 -12.46
C PHE A 82 0.20 5.60 -13.55
N ASP A 83 -0.85 6.43 -13.56
CA ASP A 83 -0.89 7.70 -14.29
C ASP A 83 -0.77 8.84 -13.28
N GLY A 84 0.43 9.42 -13.19
CA GLY A 84 0.76 10.36 -12.11
C GLY A 84 0.66 9.70 -10.74
N VAL A 85 -0.31 10.13 -9.92
CA VAL A 85 -0.58 9.56 -8.58
C VAL A 85 -1.74 8.57 -8.58
N GLU A 86 -2.44 8.44 -9.70
CA GLU A 86 -3.60 7.57 -9.81
C GLU A 86 -3.17 6.16 -10.25
N PRO A 87 -3.60 5.11 -9.52
CA PRO A 87 -3.30 3.73 -9.90
C PRO A 87 -4.01 3.37 -11.21
N GLY A 88 -3.35 2.57 -12.05
CA GLY A 88 -3.99 1.95 -13.22
C GLY A 88 -5.01 0.87 -12.83
N ASP A 89 -5.44 0.06 -13.79
CA ASP A 89 -6.44 -0.99 -13.55
C ASP A 89 -5.99 -2.02 -12.50
N ARG A 90 -6.98 -2.59 -11.80
CA ARG A 90 -6.76 -3.72 -10.89
C ARG A 90 -6.47 -4.98 -11.70
N VAL A 91 -5.36 -5.63 -11.40
CA VAL A 91 -5.02 -6.95 -11.94
C VAL A 91 -5.14 -7.98 -10.82
N PHE A 92 -6.02 -8.96 -11.02
CA PHE A 92 -6.18 -10.10 -10.13
C PHE A 92 -5.30 -11.26 -10.59
N SER A 93 -4.76 -12.01 -9.64
CA SER A 93 -3.83 -13.12 -9.90
C SER A 93 -4.13 -14.28 -8.98
N GLU A 94 -4.35 -15.46 -9.54
CA GLU A 94 -4.53 -16.70 -8.77
C GLU A 94 -3.31 -17.00 -7.89
N ALA A 95 -2.10 -16.71 -8.39
CA ALA A 95 -0.87 -16.87 -7.63
C ALA A 95 -0.81 -15.93 -6.42
N LEU A 96 -1.30 -14.69 -6.57
CA LEU A 96 -1.38 -13.74 -5.47
C LEU A 96 -2.38 -14.21 -4.41
N THR A 97 -3.55 -14.73 -4.80
CA THR A 97 -4.52 -15.23 -3.82
C THR A 97 -4.08 -16.55 -3.16
N ALA A 98 -3.32 -17.39 -3.86
CA ALA A 98 -2.88 -18.70 -3.36
C ALA A 98 -1.71 -18.58 -2.36
N ASP A 99 -0.76 -17.68 -2.60
CA ASP A 99 0.35 -17.38 -1.68
C ASP A 99 0.69 -15.88 -1.75
N PRO A 100 -0.08 -15.01 -1.06
CA PRO A 100 0.09 -13.56 -1.16
C PRO A 100 1.49 -13.08 -0.78
N TRP A 101 2.08 -13.73 0.22
CA TRP A 101 3.36 -13.31 0.76
C TRP A 101 4.55 -13.83 -0.06
N GLY A 102 4.51 -15.08 -0.51
CA GLY A 102 5.51 -15.59 -1.46
C GLY A 102 5.42 -14.86 -2.80
N TRP A 103 4.21 -14.56 -3.26
CA TRP A 103 3.99 -13.72 -4.44
C TRP A 103 4.59 -12.32 -4.26
N LEU A 104 4.34 -11.64 -3.14
CA LEU A 104 4.90 -10.31 -2.88
C LEU A 104 6.43 -10.34 -2.85
N GLU A 105 7.02 -11.32 -2.16
CA GLU A 105 8.47 -11.53 -2.15
C GLU A 105 9.02 -11.67 -3.57
N GLU A 106 8.35 -12.46 -4.41
CA GLU A 106 8.74 -12.68 -5.79
C GLU A 106 8.76 -11.37 -6.61
N GLN A 107 7.73 -10.53 -6.44
CA GLN A 107 7.64 -9.23 -7.13
C GLN A 107 8.76 -8.28 -6.68
N LEU A 108 8.98 -8.18 -5.36
CA LEU A 108 9.97 -7.26 -4.80
C LEU A 108 11.42 -7.69 -5.09
N ARG A 109 11.69 -8.96 -5.43
CA ARG A 109 13.00 -9.40 -5.92
C ARG A 109 13.30 -8.95 -7.36
N ARG A 110 12.30 -8.50 -8.11
CA ARG A 110 12.41 -8.06 -9.50
C ARG A 110 11.98 -6.59 -9.71
N PRO A 111 12.53 -5.62 -8.96
CA PRO A 111 12.10 -4.23 -9.05
C PRO A 111 12.35 -3.63 -10.44
N ALA A 112 13.43 -4.01 -11.12
CA ALA A 112 13.72 -3.58 -12.49
C ALA A 112 12.63 -4.00 -13.49
N ASP A 113 12.04 -5.19 -13.32
CA ASP A 113 10.97 -5.65 -14.21
C ASP A 113 9.68 -4.86 -13.96
N ARG A 114 9.38 -4.57 -12.68
CA ARG A 114 8.25 -3.69 -12.31
C ARG A 114 8.40 -2.28 -12.88
N MET A 115 9.62 -1.73 -12.86
CA MET A 115 9.93 -0.44 -13.47
C MET A 115 9.68 -0.46 -14.98
N ARG A 116 10.19 -1.47 -15.69
CA ARG A 116 9.98 -1.60 -17.15
C ARG A 116 8.50 -1.75 -17.51
N GLU A 117 7.74 -2.53 -16.75
CA GLU A 117 6.29 -2.69 -16.93
C GLU A 117 5.53 -1.38 -16.75
N ALA A 118 6.00 -0.51 -15.84
CA ALA A 118 5.49 0.84 -15.66
C ALA A 118 6.05 1.87 -16.66
N GLY A 119 6.86 1.43 -17.64
CA GLY A 119 7.45 2.31 -18.66
C GLY A 119 8.64 3.15 -18.18
N LEU A 120 9.26 2.78 -17.05
CA LEU A 120 10.43 3.44 -16.48
C LEU A 120 11.73 2.74 -16.87
N ASP A 121 12.84 3.49 -16.87
CA ASP A 121 14.18 2.94 -17.09
C ASP A 121 14.81 2.51 -15.75
N PRO A 122 15.14 1.21 -15.55
CA PRO A 122 15.83 0.75 -14.35
C PRO A 122 17.17 1.45 -14.09
N ALA A 123 17.81 2.04 -15.11
CA ALA A 123 19.02 2.83 -14.95
C ALA A 123 18.84 4.05 -14.01
N ASP A 124 17.60 4.55 -13.87
CA ASP A 124 17.28 5.66 -12.95
C ASP A 124 17.44 5.26 -11.46
N ALA A 125 17.59 3.97 -11.18
CA ALA A 125 17.64 3.38 -9.85
C ALA A 125 18.74 2.30 -9.69
N ASP A 126 19.69 2.18 -10.62
CA ASP A 126 20.58 1.00 -10.75
C ASP A 126 21.23 0.55 -9.43
N GLY A 127 21.79 1.49 -8.66
CA GLY A 127 22.42 1.20 -7.35
C GLY A 127 21.45 0.69 -6.28
N ASP A 128 20.19 1.10 -6.33
CA ASP A 128 19.19 0.74 -5.32
C ASP A 128 18.53 -0.60 -5.59
N LEU A 129 18.60 -1.13 -6.81
CA LEU A 129 17.94 -2.39 -7.18
C LEU A 129 18.43 -3.55 -6.32
N GLU A 130 19.74 -3.60 -6.05
CA GLU A 130 20.34 -4.64 -5.21
C GLU A 130 20.08 -4.40 -3.73
N ASP A 131 20.15 -3.15 -3.26
CA ASP A 131 19.82 -2.81 -1.88
C ASP A 131 18.36 -3.16 -1.53
N LEU A 132 17.44 -2.91 -2.46
CA LEU A 132 16.04 -3.32 -2.33
C LEU A 132 15.93 -4.84 -2.23
N ARG A 133 16.60 -5.60 -3.12
CA ARG A 133 16.61 -7.08 -3.07
C ARG A 133 17.11 -7.62 -1.74
N ALA A 134 18.16 -7.01 -1.19
CA ALA A 134 18.70 -7.39 0.11
C ALA A 134 17.71 -7.10 1.26
N ALA A 135 16.88 -6.07 1.13
CA ALA A 135 15.88 -5.68 2.12
C ALA A 135 14.53 -6.42 2.00
N VAL A 136 14.29 -7.20 0.94
CA VAL A 136 12.98 -7.83 0.67
C VAL A 136 12.39 -8.57 1.87
N GLY A 137 13.21 -9.37 2.57
CA GLY A 137 12.73 -10.12 3.74
C GLY A 137 12.16 -9.21 4.84
N LEU A 138 12.83 -8.08 5.12
CA LEU A 138 12.37 -7.09 6.12
C LEU A 138 11.09 -6.38 5.66
N ILE A 139 10.99 -6.08 4.37
CA ILE A 139 9.82 -5.41 3.79
C ILE A 139 8.59 -6.33 3.86
N VAL A 140 8.75 -7.60 3.46
CA VAL A 140 7.67 -8.60 3.49
C VAL A 140 7.25 -8.90 4.93
N GLU A 141 8.20 -8.98 5.88
CA GLU A 141 7.88 -9.13 7.29
C GLU A 141 7.07 -7.94 7.82
N ALA A 142 7.45 -6.71 7.46
CA ALA A 142 6.69 -5.51 7.82
C ALA A 142 5.27 -5.54 7.21
N ALA A 143 5.13 -6.00 5.96
CA ALA A 143 3.83 -6.13 5.31
C ALA A 143 2.94 -7.18 6.00
N ARG A 144 3.50 -8.34 6.36
CA ARG A 144 2.81 -9.40 7.11
C ARG A 144 2.24 -8.90 8.44
N ARG A 145 2.99 -8.06 9.16
CA ARG A 145 2.52 -7.43 10.41
C ARG A 145 1.30 -6.50 10.21
N PHE A 146 1.05 -6.06 8.98
CA PHE A 146 -0.15 -5.29 8.61
C PHE A 146 -1.15 -6.10 7.79
N GLY A 147 -0.92 -7.40 7.59
CA GLY A 147 -1.79 -8.27 6.80
C GLY A 147 -3.19 -8.45 7.40
N PRO A 148 -4.17 -8.92 6.61
CA PRO A 148 -5.54 -9.17 7.07
C PRO A 148 -5.64 -10.32 8.09
N GLU A 149 -4.66 -11.23 8.10
CA GLU A 149 -4.55 -12.36 9.03
C GLU A 149 -4.29 -11.93 10.48
N GLN A 150 -3.92 -10.67 10.71
CA GLN A 150 -3.72 -10.15 12.05
C GLN A 150 -5.05 -10.07 12.81
N SER A 151 -5.09 -10.63 14.01
CA SER A 151 -6.23 -10.56 14.93
C SER A 151 -6.35 -9.16 15.55
N LEU A 152 -6.81 -8.20 14.76
CA LEU A 152 -7.02 -6.82 15.17
C LEU A 152 -8.50 -6.55 15.47
N THR A 153 -8.75 -5.82 16.55
CA THR A 153 -10.06 -5.25 16.83
C THR A 153 -10.32 -4.04 15.91
N ARG A 154 -11.59 -3.58 15.84
CA ARG A 154 -11.95 -2.32 15.17
C ARG A 154 -11.07 -1.15 15.63
N ASP A 155 -10.88 -1.03 16.94
CA ASP A 155 -10.16 0.11 17.52
C ASP A 155 -8.65 0.01 17.28
N ASP A 156 -8.10 -1.21 17.20
CA ASP A 156 -6.73 -1.43 16.73
C ASP A 156 -6.56 -1.00 15.28
N ASP A 157 -7.49 -1.39 14.40
CA ASP A 157 -7.49 -1.00 13.00
C ASP A 157 -7.61 0.51 12.85
N ALA A 158 -8.52 1.16 13.58
CA ALA A 158 -8.65 2.61 13.57
C ALA A 158 -7.38 3.32 14.04
N ARG A 159 -6.74 2.85 15.14
CA ARG A 159 -5.45 3.39 15.61
C ARG A 159 -4.35 3.24 14.57
N LEU A 160 -4.28 2.05 13.94
CA LEU A 160 -3.31 1.73 12.90
C LEU A 160 -3.68 2.35 11.55
N THR A 161 -4.83 2.98 11.38
CA THR A 161 -5.25 3.66 10.15
C THR A 161 -5.80 5.05 10.45
N ARG A 162 -5.26 5.72 11.47
CA ARG A 162 -5.72 7.06 11.91
C ARG A 162 -5.73 8.12 10.80
N ASP A 163 -4.87 7.97 9.79
CA ASP A 163 -4.78 8.80 8.61
C ASP A 163 -5.75 8.41 7.47
N ALA A 164 -6.58 7.38 7.70
CA ALA A 164 -7.59 6.92 6.75
C ALA A 164 -8.94 7.61 6.88
N ALA A 165 -9.18 8.41 7.92
CA ALA A 165 -10.49 8.99 8.22
C ALA A 165 -11.12 9.70 7.01
N GLU A 166 -10.35 10.58 6.36
CA GLU A 166 -10.79 11.29 5.16
C GLU A 166 -11.11 10.34 4.01
N ARG A 167 -10.26 9.33 3.79
CA ARG A 167 -10.48 8.32 2.76
C ARG A 167 -11.76 7.51 3.02
N VAL A 168 -11.98 7.04 4.26
CA VAL A 168 -13.17 6.28 4.63
C VAL A 168 -14.44 7.11 4.41
N ARG A 169 -14.44 8.41 4.75
CA ARG A 169 -15.59 9.29 4.47
C ARG A 169 -15.88 9.41 2.97
N ARG A 170 -14.84 9.57 2.14
CA ARG A 170 -14.99 9.63 0.69
C ARG A 170 -15.58 8.34 0.14
N LEU A 171 -15.08 7.20 0.61
CA LEU A 171 -15.59 5.89 0.21
C LEU A 171 -17.04 5.66 0.63
N VAL A 172 -17.41 6.05 1.86
CA VAL A 172 -18.80 6.00 2.33
C VAL A 172 -19.72 6.88 1.48
N ALA A 173 -19.26 8.03 0.99
CA ALA A 173 -20.04 8.88 0.10
C ALA A 173 -20.31 8.26 -1.28
N LEU A 174 -19.59 7.19 -1.65
CA LEU A 174 -19.82 6.42 -2.88
C LEU A 174 -20.85 5.29 -2.70
N ILE A 175 -21.22 4.97 -1.45
CA ILE A 175 -22.21 3.94 -1.16
C ILE A 175 -23.61 4.48 -1.52
N PRO A 176 -24.39 3.80 -2.37
CA PRO A 176 -25.76 4.20 -2.69
C PRO A 176 -26.62 4.28 -1.42
N ALA A 177 -27.56 5.24 -1.36
CA ALA A 177 -28.33 5.53 -0.16
C ALA A 177 -29.18 4.33 0.33
N GLU A 178 -29.54 3.43 -0.58
CA GLU A 178 -30.29 2.21 -0.33
C GLU A 178 -29.44 1.05 0.20
N VAL A 179 -28.10 1.13 0.11
CA VAL A 179 -27.19 0.08 0.56
C VAL A 179 -26.87 0.32 2.05
N PRO A 180 -27.32 -0.56 2.97
CA PRO A 180 -26.99 -0.42 4.37
C PRO A 180 -25.52 -0.74 4.62
N TYR A 181 -24.89 -0.01 5.53
CA TYR A 181 -23.54 -0.27 5.99
C TYR A 181 -23.40 -0.04 7.49
N ASP A 182 -22.44 -0.72 8.13
CA ASP A 182 -22.28 -0.69 9.59
C ASP A 182 -21.65 0.63 10.06
N ARG A 183 -22.50 1.63 10.32
CA ARG A 183 -22.09 2.96 10.80
C ARG A 183 -21.39 2.91 12.16
N GLU A 184 -21.75 1.97 13.03
CA GLU A 184 -21.17 1.85 14.37
C GLU A 184 -19.76 1.26 14.30
N TYR A 185 -19.53 0.31 13.39
CA TYR A 185 -18.19 -0.15 13.09
C TYR A 185 -17.33 0.96 12.48
N LEU A 186 -17.89 1.80 11.59
CA LEU A 186 -17.12 2.88 10.96
C LEU A 186 -16.93 4.12 11.85
N ARG A 187 -17.61 4.20 13.01
CA ARG A 187 -17.61 5.38 13.88
C ARG A 187 -16.21 5.95 14.17
N PRO A 188 -15.18 5.16 14.49
CA PRO A 188 -13.84 5.69 14.76
C PRO A 188 -13.24 6.51 13.63
N TRP A 189 -13.54 6.18 12.37
CA TRP A 189 -13.05 6.92 11.20
C TRP A 189 -13.97 8.07 10.82
N LEU A 190 -15.29 7.87 10.93
CA LEU A 190 -16.26 8.91 10.57
C LEU A 190 -16.14 10.13 11.48
N GLU A 191 -15.95 9.93 12.77
CA GLU A 191 -15.92 11.00 13.79
C GLU A 191 -14.51 11.52 14.11
N ALA A 192 -13.45 10.92 13.55
CA ALA A 192 -12.07 11.37 13.77
C ALA A 192 -11.87 12.83 13.31
N ARG A 193 -11.27 13.68 14.13
CA ARG A 193 -10.95 15.05 13.70
C ARG A 193 -9.73 15.04 12.75
N PRO A 194 -9.68 15.95 11.76
CA PRO A 194 -8.50 16.15 10.93
C PRO A 194 -7.25 16.48 11.75
#